data_AF-A0A8T1HEZ0-F1
#
_entry.id   AF-A0A8T1HEZ0-F1
#
_cell.length_a   1.000
_cell.length_b   1.000
_cell.length_c   1.000
_cell.angle_alpha   90.00
_cell.angle_beta   90.00
_cell.angle_gamma   90.00
#
_symmetry.space_group_name_H-M   'P 1'
#
loop_
_entity.id
_entity.type
_entity.pdbx_description
1 polymer ?
#
loop_
_entity_poly.entity_id
_entity_poly.type
_entity_poly.pdbx_seq_one_letter_code
_entity_poly.pdbx_strand_id
1 'polypeptide(L)'
;MEGVMAFIADAKCHQTIDGASSFTVTLATDGSGTVLTYEDKECKDATPFSTPLTKEHLSAHQCLGSAKYYAFNVPAPPTVAPATVAPTTAPTTAPTTAPTSAPTTAPPTGTGSANTGDKSGVAPLAMTTTLIATGLWLLGWMAGLLL
;
A
#
# COMPACT_ATOMS: atom_id res chain seq x y z
N MET A 1 -22.12 -8.64 27.63
CA MET A 1 -22.12 -8.15 26.24
C MET A 1 -22.99 -9.11 25.45
N GLU A 2 -24.19 -8.69 25.03
CA GLU A 2 -25.00 -9.48 24.08
C GLU A 2 -24.58 -9.07 22.67
N GLY A 3 -24.21 -10.04 21.85
CA GLY A 3 -23.77 -9.79 20.48
C GLY A 3 -22.96 -10.94 19.90
N VAL A 4 -22.65 -10.83 18.60
CA VAL A 4 -21.78 -11.77 17.90
C VAL A 4 -20.37 -11.20 17.89
N MET A 5 -19.39 -12.01 18.33
CA MET A 5 -17.98 -11.69 18.22
C MET A 5 -17.33 -12.54 17.14
N ALA A 6 -16.47 -11.94 16.33
CA ALA A 6 -15.68 -12.63 15.32
C ALA A 6 -14.24 -12.76 15.81
N PHE A 7 -13.67 -13.96 15.66
CA PHE A 7 -12.29 -14.25 16.01
C PHE A 7 -11.54 -14.73 14.78
N ILE A 8 -10.25 -14.36 14.68
CA ILE A 8 -9.37 -14.85 13.62
C ILE A 8 -8.62 -16.07 14.15
N ALA A 9 -8.80 -17.22 13.51
CA ALA A 9 -8.15 -18.48 13.90
C ALA A 9 -6.78 -18.66 13.23
N ASP A 10 -5.87 -17.69 13.38
CA ASP A 10 -4.53 -17.69 12.77
C ASP A 10 -3.41 -18.06 13.77
N ALA A 11 -3.77 -18.47 14.98
CA ALA A 11 -2.87 -18.75 16.10
C ALA A 11 -1.98 -17.56 16.53
N LYS A 12 -2.27 -16.34 16.04
CA LYS A 12 -1.55 -15.12 16.46
C LYS A 12 -2.25 -14.47 17.64
N CYS A 13 -1.50 -13.66 18.37
CA CYS A 13 -2.02 -12.85 19.45
C CYS A 13 -2.77 -11.64 18.89
N HIS A 14 -4.03 -11.48 19.33
CA HIS A 14 -4.87 -10.33 19.00
C HIS A 14 -5.33 -9.66 20.30
N GLN A 15 -5.33 -8.34 20.35
CA GLN A 15 -5.91 -7.62 21.49
C GLN A 15 -7.44 -7.63 21.40
N THR A 16 -8.10 -7.67 22.55
CA THR A 16 -9.53 -7.46 22.65
C THR A 16 -9.91 -6.02 22.29
N ILE A 17 -11.19 -5.77 22.02
CA ILE A 17 -11.67 -4.46 21.58
C ILE A 17 -11.51 -3.35 22.63
N ASP A 18 -11.51 -3.70 23.91
CA ASP A 18 -11.22 -2.77 25.01
C ASP A 18 -9.72 -2.49 25.16
N GLY A 19 -8.87 -3.22 24.42
CA GLY A 19 -7.43 -3.15 24.49
C GLY A 19 -6.86 -3.49 25.87
N ALA A 20 -7.63 -4.13 26.75
CA ALA A 20 -7.20 -4.47 28.11
C ALA A 20 -6.56 -5.86 28.16
N SER A 21 -7.08 -6.80 27.37
CA SER A 21 -6.68 -8.20 27.31
C SER A 21 -6.31 -8.62 25.88
N SER A 22 -5.96 -9.89 25.72
CA SER A 22 -5.65 -10.48 24.42
C SER A 22 -6.18 -11.90 24.30
N PHE A 23 -6.20 -12.41 23.07
CA PHE A 23 -6.65 -13.76 22.78
C PHE A 23 -5.85 -14.38 21.63
N THR A 24 -5.79 -15.71 21.62
CA THR A 24 -5.36 -16.52 20.48
C THR A 24 -6.46 -17.52 20.15
N VAL A 25 -6.68 -17.76 18.86
CA VAL A 25 -7.63 -18.79 18.41
C VAL A 25 -6.96 -19.72 17.41
N THR A 26 -7.20 -21.01 17.59
CA THR A 26 -6.79 -22.06 16.66
C THR A 26 -7.99 -22.77 16.08
N LEU A 27 -7.86 -23.22 14.84
CA LEU A 27 -8.79 -24.12 14.18
C LEU A 27 -7.98 -25.21 13.48
N ALA A 28 -8.12 -26.43 13.96
CA ALA A 28 -7.48 -27.61 13.41
C ALA A 28 -8.20 -28.10 12.14
N THR A 29 -7.50 -28.90 11.34
CA THR A 29 -8.02 -29.46 10.08
C THR A 29 -9.15 -30.48 10.30
N ASP A 30 -9.25 -31.07 11.49
CA ASP A 30 -10.36 -31.95 11.88
C ASP A 30 -11.66 -31.18 12.17
N GLY A 31 -11.58 -29.85 12.26
CA GLY A 31 -12.68 -28.94 12.58
C GLY A 31 -12.86 -28.66 14.07
N SER A 32 -11.93 -29.11 14.92
CA SER A 32 -11.83 -28.68 16.33
C SER A 32 -11.02 -27.39 16.45
N GLY A 33 -11.13 -26.69 17.57
CA GLY A 33 -10.39 -25.45 17.80
C GLY A 33 -10.22 -25.15 19.28
N THR A 34 -9.44 -24.12 19.59
CA THR A 34 -9.25 -23.64 20.96
C THR A 34 -9.24 -22.12 20.96
N VAL A 35 -9.93 -21.52 21.92
CA VAL A 35 -9.82 -20.10 22.22
C VAL A 35 -9.07 -19.95 23.53
N LEU A 36 -7.95 -19.25 23.52
CA LEU A 36 -7.23 -18.86 24.73
C LEU A 36 -7.40 -17.36 24.96
N THR A 37 -7.81 -16.98 26.16
CA THR A 37 -7.93 -15.58 26.57
C THR A 37 -6.91 -15.31 27.67
N TYR A 38 -6.21 -14.20 27.54
CA TYR A 38 -5.14 -13.75 28.43
C TYR A 38 -5.61 -12.48 29.13
N GLU A 39 -5.19 -12.27 30.37
CA GLU A 39 -5.43 -11.03 31.10
C GLU A 39 -4.49 -9.91 30.60
N ASP A 40 -3.30 -10.28 30.11
CA ASP A 40 -2.34 -9.38 29.47
C ASP A 40 -2.65 -9.10 27.99
N LYS A 41 -1.93 -8.12 27.40
CA LYS A 41 -2.15 -7.66 26.00
C LYS A 41 -1.23 -8.33 24.99
N GLU A 42 -0.27 -9.10 25.45
CA GLU A 42 0.82 -9.70 24.69
C GLU A 42 0.76 -11.23 24.62
N CYS A 43 -0.31 -11.84 25.12
CA CYS A 43 -0.49 -13.28 25.23
C CYS A 43 0.66 -13.99 25.99
N LYS A 44 1.16 -13.38 27.06
CA LYS A 44 2.32 -13.85 27.85
C LYS A 44 1.93 -14.54 29.14
N ASP A 45 0.69 -14.43 29.58
CA ASP A 45 0.23 -15.10 30.78
C ASP A 45 0.49 -16.60 30.68
N ALA A 46 1.09 -17.16 31.73
CA ALA A 46 1.46 -18.56 31.78
C ALA A 46 0.24 -19.50 31.83
N THR A 47 -0.91 -18.97 32.27
CA THR A 47 -2.15 -19.72 32.51
C THR A 47 -3.36 -18.99 31.91
N PRO A 48 -3.44 -18.87 30.57
CA PRO A 48 -4.61 -18.29 29.94
C PRO A 48 -5.86 -19.12 30.20
N PHE A 49 -7.02 -18.47 30.20
CA PHE A 49 -8.30 -19.16 30.21
C PHE A 49 -8.49 -19.87 28.86
N SER A 50 -8.62 -21.19 28.88
CA SER A 50 -8.73 -22.02 27.68
C SER A 50 -10.15 -22.56 27.50
N THR A 51 -10.73 -22.29 26.33
CA THR A 51 -12.03 -22.82 25.91
C THR A 51 -11.82 -23.79 24.74
N PRO A 52 -11.83 -25.12 25.01
CA PRO A 52 -11.73 -26.12 23.95
C PRO A 52 -13.05 -26.24 23.18
N LEU A 53 -12.97 -26.20 21.86
CA LEU A 53 -14.10 -26.33 20.93
C LEU A 53 -13.94 -27.64 20.17
N THR A 54 -14.78 -28.64 20.46
CA THR A 54 -14.77 -29.87 19.67
C THR A 54 -15.41 -29.64 18.31
N LYS A 55 -15.17 -30.57 17.39
CA LYS A 55 -15.82 -30.57 16.08
C LYS A 55 -17.34 -30.52 16.22
N GLU A 56 -17.90 -31.23 17.18
CA GLU A 56 -19.34 -31.29 17.45
C GLU A 56 -19.87 -29.94 17.92
N HIS A 57 -19.14 -29.24 18.81
CA HIS A 57 -19.54 -27.90 19.24
C HIS A 57 -19.63 -26.93 18.06
N LEU A 58 -18.69 -27.01 17.12
CA LEU A 58 -18.60 -26.13 15.96
C LEU A 58 -19.54 -26.50 14.81
N SER A 59 -19.75 -27.79 14.55
CA SER A 59 -20.57 -28.30 13.43
C SER A 59 -22.02 -28.56 13.80
N ALA A 60 -22.28 -29.09 15.00
CA ALA A 60 -23.63 -29.34 15.52
C ALA A 60 -24.15 -28.16 16.34
N HIS A 61 -23.41 -27.04 16.38
CA HIS A 61 -23.95 -25.77 16.81
C HIS A 61 -24.42 -25.80 18.28
N GLN A 62 -23.72 -26.58 19.11
CA GLN A 62 -24.07 -26.82 20.51
C GLN A 62 -23.61 -25.66 21.40
N CYS A 63 -24.32 -25.45 22.51
CA CYS A 63 -23.93 -24.47 23.51
C CYS A 63 -22.79 -25.02 24.37
N LEU A 64 -21.73 -24.21 24.50
CA LEU A 64 -20.69 -24.35 25.51
C LEU A 64 -20.96 -23.29 26.58
N GLY A 65 -21.56 -23.71 27.70
CA GLY A 65 -22.10 -22.77 28.68
C GLY A 65 -23.23 -21.93 28.07
N SER A 66 -23.07 -20.60 28.10
CA SER A 66 -24.03 -19.64 27.55
C SER A 66 -23.73 -19.19 26.12
N ALA A 67 -22.64 -19.67 25.52
CA ALA A 67 -22.21 -19.26 24.18
C ALA A 67 -22.31 -20.42 23.17
N LYS A 68 -22.51 -20.05 21.91
CA LYS A 68 -22.49 -20.96 20.77
C LYS A 68 -21.41 -20.52 19.80
N TYR A 69 -20.60 -21.47 19.33
CA TYR A 69 -19.45 -21.21 18.48
C TYR A 69 -19.69 -21.71 17.06
N TYR A 70 -19.09 -21.01 16.10
CA TYR A 70 -19.14 -21.33 14.68
C TYR A 70 -17.73 -21.19 14.11
N ALA A 71 -17.37 -22.06 13.18
CA ALA A 71 -16.08 -22.00 12.49
C ALA A 71 -16.29 -22.01 10.97
N PHE A 72 -15.56 -21.15 10.28
CA PHE A 72 -15.55 -21.07 8.83
C PHE A 72 -14.13 -21.36 8.34
N ASN A 73 -13.93 -22.56 7.83
CA ASN A 73 -12.73 -22.93 7.07
C ASN A 73 -12.97 -22.54 5.61
N VAL A 74 -12.50 -21.37 5.20
CA VAL A 74 -12.31 -21.08 3.77
C VAL A 74 -10.87 -21.47 3.46
N PRO A 75 -10.63 -22.47 2.60
CA PRO A 75 -9.27 -22.81 2.17
C PRO A 75 -8.59 -21.54 1.64
N ALA A 76 -7.39 -21.23 2.13
CA ALA A 76 -6.61 -20.15 1.57
C ALA A 76 -6.44 -20.41 0.06
N PRO A 77 -6.77 -19.44 -0.82
CA PRO A 77 -6.57 -19.62 -2.25
C PRO A 77 -5.09 -19.95 -2.51
N PRO A 78 -4.78 -20.86 -3.45
CA PRO A 78 -3.41 -21.24 -3.72
C PRO A 78 -2.58 -20.01 -4.09
N THR A 79 -1.47 -19.78 -3.40
CA THR A 79 -0.51 -18.73 -3.76
C THR A 79 0.11 -19.07 -5.11
N VAL A 80 -0.29 -18.37 -6.17
CA VAL A 80 0.34 -18.50 -7.49
C VAL A 80 1.69 -17.78 -7.43
N ALA A 81 2.78 -18.50 -7.69
CA ALA A 81 4.11 -17.89 -7.77
C ALA A 81 4.13 -16.79 -8.86
N PRO A 82 4.79 -15.64 -8.63
CA PRO A 82 4.93 -14.61 -9.65
C PRO A 82 5.60 -15.19 -10.91
N ALA A 83 4.97 -15.01 -12.08
CA ALA A 83 5.56 -15.45 -13.33
C ALA A 83 6.81 -14.60 -13.64
N THR A 84 7.97 -15.26 -13.77
CA THR A 84 9.20 -14.60 -14.24
C THR A 84 9.02 -14.21 -15.71
N VAL A 85 8.88 -12.91 -15.98
CA VAL A 85 8.88 -12.37 -17.33
C VAL A 85 10.29 -12.48 -17.92
N ALA A 86 10.40 -13.12 -19.10
CA ALA A 86 11.65 -13.23 -19.84
C ALA A 86 12.12 -11.84 -20.33
N PRO A 87 13.44 -11.59 -20.42
CA PRO A 87 13.97 -10.31 -20.89
C PRO A 87 13.53 -10.05 -22.35
N THR A 88 12.92 -8.90 -22.58
CA THR A 88 12.52 -8.44 -23.92
C THR A 88 13.75 -7.90 -24.66
N THR A 89 14.04 -8.41 -25.86
CA THR A 89 15.09 -7.88 -26.74
C THR A 89 14.65 -6.53 -27.34
N ALA A 90 15.57 -5.57 -27.39
CA ALA A 90 15.31 -4.22 -27.89
C ALA A 90 14.95 -4.24 -29.41
N PRO A 91 14.02 -3.39 -29.87
CA PRO A 91 13.66 -3.31 -31.30
C PRO A 91 14.79 -2.68 -32.12
N THR A 92 15.23 -3.37 -33.18
CA THR A 92 16.12 -2.79 -34.19
C THR A 92 15.30 -2.07 -35.25
N THR A 93 15.37 -0.73 -35.30
CA THR A 93 14.79 0.07 -36.38
C THR A 93 15.61 -0.05 -37.67
N ALA A 94 14.95 -0.37 -38.78
CA ALA A 94 15.55 -0.38 -40.11
C ALA A 94 15.83 1.05 -40.63
N PRO A 95 16.87 1.27 -41.47
CA PRO A 95 17.17 2.59 -42.02
C PRO A 95 16.10 3.04 -43.03
N THR A 96 15.56 4.24 -42.86
CA THR A 96 14.63 4.86 -43.83
C THR A 96 15.42 5.64 -44.88
N THR A 97 15.20 5.37 -46.17
CA THR A 97 15.74 6.12 -47.30
C THR A 97 14.96 7.42 -47.55
N ALA A 98 15.68 8.50 -47.86
CA ALA A 98 15.14 9.85 -48.04
C ALA A 98 14.27 9.98 -49.30
N PRO A 99 13.21 10.83 -49.29
CA PRO A 99 12.44 11.13 -50.50
C PRO A 99 13.10 12.23 -51.33
N THR A 100 13.20 12.00 -52.65
CA THR A 100 13.63 12.99 -53.65
C THR A 100 12.44 13.85 -54.08
N SER A 101 12.52 15.18 -53.91
CA SER A 101 11.51 16.14 -54.36
C SER A 101 11.72 16.57 -55.82
N ALA A 102 10.64 16.61 -56.59
CA ALA A 102 10.59 17.14 -57.96
C ALA A 102 10.53 18.69 -57.99
N PRO A 103 10.98 19.35 -59.08
CA PRO A 103 11.04 20.81 -59.16
C PRO A 103 9.70 21.41 -59.58
N THR A 104 9.26 22.50 -58.92
CA THR A 104 8.17 23.35 -59.42
C THR A 104 8.70 24.77 -59.64
N THR A 105 8.56 25.23 -60.88
CA THR A 105 8.95 26.51 -61.44
C THR A 105 7.99 27.64 -61.02
N ALA A 106 8.55 28.83 -60.82
CA ALA A 106 7.91 30.10 -60.41
C ALA A 106 7.55 30.97 -61.66
N PRO A 107 7.42 32.31 -61.61
CA PRO A 107 6.60 33.32 -60.86
C PRO A 107 5.89 34.27 -61.90
N PRO A 108 5.53 35.59 -61.71
CA PRO A 108 5.60 36.53 -60.56
C PRO A 108 4.36 37.48 -60.41
N THR A 109 4.49 38.51 -59.56
CA THR A 109 4.02 39.92 -59.66
C THR A 109 3.41 40.38 -58.31
N GLY A 110 3.86 41.40 -57.58
CA GLY A 110 4.97 42.34 -57.72
C GLY A 110 5.02 43.30 -56.51
N THR A 111 6.16 44.01 -56.37
CA THR A 111 6.35 45.39 -55.80
C THR A 111 5.81 45.74 -54.40
N GLY A 112 6.57 46.24 -53.42
CA GLY A 112 7.95 46.73 -53.30
C GLY A 112 8.37 46.79 -51.81
N SER A 113 9.66 46.62 -51.48
CA SER A 113 10.67 47.68 -51.19
C SER A 113 10.38 48.45 -49.86
N ALA A 114 11.28 48.59 -48.87
CA ALA A 114 12.70 48.24 -48.75
C ALA A 114 13.18 48.33 -47.28
N ASN A 115 14.22 47.54 -46.98
CA ASN A 115 15.39 47.83 -46.11
C ASN A 115 15.16 47.92 -44.57
N THR A 116 16.05 47.48 -43.66
CA THR A 116 17.52 47.28 -43.69
C THR A 116 17.98 46.50 -42.45
N GLY A 117 19.10 45.76 -42.55
CA GLY A 117 20.13 45.60 -41.49
C GLY A 117 19.90 44.47 -40.46
N ASP A 118 20.56 43.32 -40.56
CA ASP A 118 21.96 43.01 -40.19
C ASP A 118 22.25 42.88 -38.69
N LYS A 119 22.51 41.62 -38.33
CA LYS A 119 23.60 41.05 -37.50
C LYS A 119 24.16 41.84 -36.30
N SER A 120 24.51 41.01 -35.30
CA SER A 120 25.36 41.26 -34.12
C SER A 120 24.52 41.67 -32.89
N GLY A 121 24.38 40.85 -31.86
CA GLY A 121 25.45 40.23 -31.09
C GLY A 121 25.79 41.17 -29.93
N VAL A 122 25.22 40.94 -28.74
CA VAL A 122 25.73 41.40 -27.43
C VAL A 122 24.98 40.69 -26.30
N ALA A 123 25.72 40.47 -25.22
CA ALA A 123 25.46 39.63 -24.05
C ALA A 123 24.19 39.95 -23.23
N PRO A 124 23.67 39.00 -22.44
CA PRO A 124 22.55 39.25 -21.54
C PRO A 124 23.02 40.00 -20.29
N LEU A 125 22.38 41.12 -19.99
CA LEU A 125 22.48 41.84 -18.73
C LEU A 125 21.11 41.85 -18.06
N ALA A 126 21.04 41.13 -16.93
CA ALA A 126 20.25 41.44 -15.73
C ALA A 126 18.69 41.42 -15.92
N MET A 127 17.83 41.19 -14.93
CA MET A 127 17.89 41.25 -13.48
C MET A 127 16.87 40.23 -12.90
N THR A 128 17.32 39.51 -11.88
CA THR A 128 16.59 39.13 -10.65
C THR A 128 15.07 38.90 -10.72
N THR A 129 14.65 37.64 -10.53
CA THR A 129 13.38 37.32 -9.87
C THR A 129 13.69 36.64 -8.55
N THR A 130 13.35 37.32 -7.46
CA THR A 130 13.52 36.91 -6.07
C THR A 130 12.63 35.72 -5.73
N LEU A 131 13.24 34.55 -5.55
CA LEU A 131 12.65 33.45 -4.78
C LEU A 131 12.80 33.78 -3.30
N ILE A 132 11.69 34.15 -2.68
CA ILE A 132 11.60 34.47 -1.26
C ILE A 132 11.76 33.16 -0.49
N ALA A 133 12.99 32.89 -0.06
CA ALA A 133 13.30 31.94 1.00
C ALA A 133 13.08 32.63 2.34
N THR A 134 11.96 32.29 3.00
CA THR A 134 11.71 32.48 4.43
C THR A 134 11.06 31.17 4.87
N GLY A 135 11.68 30.25 5.61
CA GLY A 135 12.50 30.47 6.78
C GLY A 135 11.58 30.61 7.99
N LEU A 136 11.35 29.53 8.73
CA LEU A 136 11.06 29.59 10.17
C LEU A 136 11.23 28.21 10.81
N TRP A 137 12.46 27.96 11.27
CA TRP A 137 12.76 27.07 12.38
C TRP A 137 12.19 27.67 13.66
N LEU A 138 11.23 27.01 14.31
CA LEU A 138 10.87 27.16 15.73
C LEU A 138 10.11 25.88 16.11
N LEU A 139 10.29 25.17 17.23
CA LEU A 139 11.12 25.27 18.44
C LEU A 139 10.97 23.87 19.11
N GLY A 140 12.08 23.33 19.63
CA GLY A 140 12.01 22.33 20.70
C GLY A 140 11.61 22.96 22.04
N TRP A 141 11.55 22.11 23.09
CA TRP A 141 11.31 22.37 24.52
C TRP A 141 9.90 21.97 25.00
N MET A 142 9.67 21.27 26.11
CA MET A 142 10.46 21.07 27.34
C MET A 142 10.28 19.67 27.97
N ALA A 143 11.33 19.24 28.65
CA ALA A 143 11.33 18.22 29.69
C ALA A 143 10.70 18.73 31.01
N GLY A 144 10.09 17.80 31.74
CA GLY A 144 10.12 17.70 33.22
C GLY A 144 9.40 18.75 34.06
N LEU A 145 8.32 18.35 34.74
CA LEU A 145 8.02 18.81 36.10
C LEU A 145 7.08 17.85 36.84
N LEU A 146 7.64 17.20 37.86
CA LEU A 146 7.07 16.96 39.20
C LEU A 146 5.60 16.50 39.31
N LEU A 147 5.41 15.21 39.62
CA LEU A 147 4.57 14.71 40.72
C LEU A 147 4.89 13.23 40.97
#